data_AF-A0A520C8W9-F1
#
_entry.id   AF-A0A520C8W9-F1
#
_cell.length_a   1.000
_cell.length_b   1.000
_cell.length_c   1.000
_cell.angle_alpha   90.00
_cell.angle_beta   90.00
_cell.angle_gamma   90.00
#
_symmetry.space_group_name_H-M   'P 1'
#
loop_
_entity.id
_entity.type
_entity.pdbx_description
1 polymer ?
#
loop_
_entity_poly.entity_id
_entity_poly.type
_entity_poly.pdbx_seq_one_letter_code
_entity_poly.pdbx_strand_id
1 'polypeptide(L)'
;EKMITDNRVLFHRVANTLNYLDIKTVVVSCGTCYDQLQGYQFDKIFPGCRIIDIHEYLLEKGITLGDAGGGGYLYHDPCHSPMKLQDPMKTVKALVGEGVQKNDRCCGESGTLGVTRPDISTQIRFRKEEELKKGEAALRASGKAPAQGDVKILTSCPSCLQGLSRYGNDLNNGLLEADYIVVEMARKILGEQWLPEYVAVANAGGIERVLV
;
A
#
# COMPACT_ATOMS: atom_id res chain seq x y z
N GLU A 1 -18.17 19.89 -4.46
CA GLU A 1 -18.64 20.43 -3.16
C GLU A 1 -19.72 19.57 -2.50
N LYS A 2 -20.88 19.32 -3.15
CA LYS A 2 -21.96 18.49 -2.58
C LYS A 2 -21.48 17.16 -1.98
N MET A 3 -20.71 16.36 -2.74
CA MET A 3 -20.17 15.07 -2.26
C MET A 3 -19.28 15.20 -1.02
N ILE A 4 -18.48 16.27 -0.92
CA ILE A 4 -17.62 16.53 0.25
C ILE A 4 -18.49 16.81 1.47
N THR A 5 -19.53 17.63 1.32
CA THR A 5 -20.50 17.94 2.37
C THR A 5 -21.27 16.68 2.80
N ASP A 6 -21.77 15.89 1.85
CA ASP A 6 -22.51 14.65 2.13
C ASP A 6 -21.64 13.65 2.90
N ASN A 7 -20.38 13.47 2.48
CA ASN A 7 -19.42 12.60 3.17
C ASN A 7 -19.09 13.11 4.58
N ARG A 8 -18.93 14.43 4.78
CA ARG A 8 -18.75 15.02 6.12
C ARG A 8 -19.95 14.72 7.03
N VAL A 9 -21.17 14.85 6.52
CA VAL A 9 -22.39 14.52 7.27
C VAL A 9 -22.41 13.04 7.66
N LEU A 10 -22.02 12.14 6.74
CA LEU A 10 -21.92 10.71 7.03
C LEU A 10 -20.89 10.43 8.13
N PHE A 11 -19.70 11.01 8.06
CA PHE A 11 -18.67 10.84 9.10
C PHE A 11 -19.10 11.42 10.46
N HIS A 12 -19.83 12.54 10.50
CA HIS A 12 -20.44 13.02 11.73
C HIS A 12 -21.47 12.04 12.32
N ARG A 13 -22.26 11.37 11.48
CA ARG A 13 -23.17 10.31 11.95
C ARG A 13 -22.38 9.11 12.51
N VAL A 14 -21.31 8.69 11.83
CA VAL A 14 -20.40 7.65 12.35
C VAL A 14 -19.89 8.03 13.74
N ALA A 15 -19.36 9.25 13.90
CA ALA A 15 -18.81 9.72 15.17
C ALA A 15 -19.85 9.77 16.30
N ASN A 16 -21.07 10.22 15.98
CA ASN A 16 -22.17 10.23 16.95
C ASN A 16 -22.58 8.81 17.37
N THR A 17 -22.66 7.87 16.43
CA THR A 17 -22.97 6.47 16.75
C THR A 17 -21.84 5.85 17.59
N LEU A 18 -20.58 6.18 17.30
CA LEU A 18 -19.40 5.68 18.01
C LEU A 18 -19.03 6.48 19.26
N ASN A 19 -19.92 7.34 19.79
CA ASN A 19 -19.60 8.22 20.91
C ASN A 19 -19.27 7.49 22.23
N TYR A 20 -19.61 6.20 22.32
CA TYR A 20 -19.26 5.33 23.44
C TYR A 20 -17.80 4.84 23.38
N LEU A 21 -17.10 5.05 22.26
CA LEU A 21 -15.69 4.73 22.07
C LEU A 21 -14.83 5.99 22.09
N ASP A 22 -13.70 5.91 22.77
CA ASP A 22 -12.68 6.94 22.74
C ASP A 22 -11.66 6.67 21.63
N ILE A 23 -11.98 7.09 20.41
CA ILE A 23 -11.16 6.84 19.22
C ILE A 23 -9.95 7.79 19.19
N LYS A 24 -8.77 7.23 19.45
CA LYS A 24 -7.49 7.99 19.45
C LYS A 24 -6.73 7.96 18.14
N THR A 25 -6.96 6.95 17.31
CA THR A 25 -6.17 6.74 16.10
C THR A 25 -7.02 6.13 15.00
N VAL A 26 -6.95 6.72 13.82
CA VAL A 26 -7.53 6.18 12.59
C VAL A 26 -6.42 5.77 11.65
N VAL A 27 -6.41 4.48 11.34
CA VAL A 27 -5.39 3.87 10.48
C VAL A 27 -5.96 3.73 9.06
N VAL A 28 -5.19 4.17 8.06
CA VAL A 28 -5.57 4.06 6.64
C VAL A 28 -4.54 3.28 5.83
N SER A 29 -4.99 2.61 4.77
CA SER A 29 -4.14 1.82 3.86
C SER A 29 -4.13 2.38 2.43
N CYS A 30 -4.65 3.58 2.20
CA CYS A 30 -4.69 4.16 0.86
C CYS A 30 -4.45 5.66 0.96
N GLY A 31 -3.51 6.17 0.15
CA GLY A 31 -3.14 7.58 0.19
C GLY A 31 -4.28 8.49 -0.23
N THR A 32 -5.08 8.10 -1.22
CA THR A 32 -6.29 8.86 -1.57
C THR A 32 -7.28 8.91 -0.41
N CYS A 33 -7.46 7.82 0.34
CA CYS A 33 -8.32 7.83 1.53
C CYS A 33 -7.77 8.77 2.61
N TYR A 34 -6.46 8.76 2.83
CA TYR A 34 -5.78 9.70 3.74
C TYR A 34 -6.08 11.15 3.32
N ASP A 35 -5.79 11.50 2.06
CA ASP A 35 -5.95 12.85 1.53
C ASP A 35 -7.42 13.32 1.64
N GLN A 36 -8.40 12.43 1.39
CA GLN A 36 -9.82 12.73 1.53
C GLN A 36 -10.22 12.98 2.98
N LEU A 37 -9.75 12.16 3.93
CA LEU A 37 -10.05 12.37 5.35
C LEU A 37 -9.51 13.71 5.87
N GLN A 38 -8.32 14.13 5.42
CA GLN A 38 -7.81 15.47 5.72
C GLN A 38 -8.74 16.56 5.18
N GLY A 39 -9.21 16.43 3.94
CA GLY A 39 -10.19 17.34 3.33
C GLY A 39 -11.52 17.40 4.08
N TYR A 40 -11.93 16.32 4.76
CA TYR A 40 -13.17 16.27 5.54
C TYR A 40 -13.10 16.95 6.91
N GLN A 41 -11.97 17.57 7.27
CA GLN A 41 -11.77 18.18 8.59
C GLN A 41 -11.99 17.14 9.70
N PHE A 42 -11.40 15.95 9.53
CA PHE A 42 -11.60 14.81 10.43
C PHE A 42 -11.39 15.13 11.91
N ASP A 43 -10.46 16.03 12.25
CA ASP A 43 -10.23 16.48 13.63
C ASP A 43 -11.46 17.18 14.25
N LYS A 44 -12.36 17.76 13.43
CA LYS A 44 -13.66 18.27 13.94
C LYS A 44 -14.68 17.15 14.19
N ILE A 45 -14.47 15.99 13.60
CA ILE A 45 -15.36 14.83 13.69
C ILE A 45 -14.91 13.93 14.85
N PHE A 46 -13.61 13.70 14.98
CA PHE A 46 -12.98 12.98 16.10
C PHE A 46 -11.87 13.86 16.71
N PRO A 47 -12.21 14.75 17.65
CA PRO A 47 -11.26 15.70 18.25
C PRO A 47 -10.08 15.00 18.92
N GLY A 48 -8.86 15.42 18.55
CA GLY A 48 -7.62 14.87 19.12
C GLY A 48 -7.29 13.46 18.62
N CYS A 49 -8.02 12.94 17.63
CA CYS A 49 -7.68 11.70 16.95
C CYS A 49 -6.59 11.97 15.90
N ARG A 50 -5.54 11.15 15.91
CA ARG A 50 -4.54 11.18 14.84
C ARG A 50 -4.98 10.30 13.66
N ILE A 51 -4.63 10.71 12.45
CA ILE A 51 -4.68 9.86 11.27
C ILE A 51 -3.25 9.41 11.00
N ILE A 52 -3.07 8.12 10.72
CA ILE A 52 -1.76 7.53 10.39
C ILE A 52 -1.97 6.46 9.34
N ASP A 53 -0.99 6.23 8.48
CA ASP A 53 -1.06 5.11 7.56
C ASP A 53 -0.63 3.79 8.23
N ILE A 54 -1.10 2.67 7.70
CA ILE A 54 -0.80 1.35 8.26
C ILE A 54 0.71 1.04 8.31
N HIS A 55 1.50 1.52 7.35
CA HIS A 55 2.94 1.25 7.30
C HIS A 55 3.66 2.01 8.42
N GLU A 56 3.38 3.31 8.58
CA GLU A 56 3.92 4.10 9.70
C GLU A 56 3.40 3.60 11.06
N TYR A 57 2.15 3.14 11.12
CA TYR A 57 1.59 2.55 12.33
C TYR A 57 2.29 1.25 12.74
N LEU A 58 2.53 0.34 11.79
CA LEU A 58 3.29 -0.89 12.05
C LEU A 58 4.71 -0.57 12.51
N LEU A 59 5.37 0.40 11.86
CA LEU A 59 6.71 0.83 12.24
C LEU A 59 6.75 1.40 13.66
N GLU A 60 5.76 2.23 14.04
CA GLU A 60 5.62 2.74 15.41
C GLU A 60 5.44 1.62 16.44
N LYS A 61 4.71 0.56 16.07
CA LYS A 61 4.53 -0.63 16.93
C LYS A 61 5.73 -1.57 16.93
N GLY A 62 6.79 -1.28 16.17
CA GLY A 62 7.96 -2.14 16.04
C GLY A 62 7.69 -3.43 15.28
N ILE A 63 6.59 -3.50 14.52
CA ILE A 63 6.24 -4.67 13.70
C ILE A 63 6.98 -4.54 12.37
N THR A 64 8.07 -5.28 12.22
CA THR A 64 8.94 -5.28 11.04
C THR A 64 9.35 -6.70 10.69
N LEU A 65 9.88 -6.93 9.48
CA LEU A 65 10.45 -8.22 9.08
C LEU A 65 11.86 -8.45 9.66
N GLY A 66 12.51 -7.41 10.19
CA GLY A 66 13.90 -7.48 10.66
C GLY A 66 14.83 -8.12 9.61
N ASP A 67 15.74 -8.98 10.07
CA ASP A 67 16.69 -9.70 9.21
C ASP A 67 16.02 -10.76 8.31
N ALA A 68 14.79 -11.19 8.64
CA ALA A 68 14.01 -12.14 7.82
C ALA A 68 13.45 -11.51 6.54
N GLY A 69 13.50 -10.18 6.42
CA GLY A 69 13.11 -9.43 5.22
C GLY A 69 14.11 -9.52 4.06
N GLY A 70 15.25 -10.22 4.22
CA GLY A 70 16.45 -10.17 3.36
C GLY A 70 16.33 -10.45 1.85
N GLY A 71 15.12 -10.58 1.29
CA GLY A 71 14.90 -10.57 -0.15
C GLY A 71 15.07 -9.19 -0.78
N GLY A 72 15.57 -9.14 -2.01
CA GLY A 72 15.59 -7.92 -2.81
C GLY A 72 14.21 -7.57 -3.33
N TYR A 73 13.71 -6.39 -2.98
CA TYR A 73 12.41 -5.90 -3.43
C TYR A 73 12.57 -4.66 -4.31
N LEU A 74 11.74 -4.55 -5.34
CA LEU A 74 11.44 -3.25 -5.93
C LEU A 74 10.36 -2.57 -5.09
N TYR A 75 10.39 -1.25 -4.99
CA TYR A 75 9.33 -0.47 -4.37
C TYR A 75 8.76 0.57 -5.32
N HIS A 76 7.46 0.50 -5.54
CA HIS A 76 6.69 1.51 -6.25
C HIS A 76 6.00 2.44 -5.25
N ASP A 77 6.58 3.62 -5.08
CA ASP A 77 5.97 4.74 -4.37
C ASP A 77 4.81 5.31 -5.22
N PRO A 78 3.56 5.22 -4.76
CA PRO A 78 2.42 5.66 -5.54
C PRO A 78 2.35 7.19 -5.60
N CYS A 79 1.73 7.74 -6.65
CA CYS A 79 1.55 9.19 -6.81
C CYS A 79 0.84 9.86 -5.62
N HIS A 80 -0.02 9.10 -4.93
CA HIS A 80 -0.64 9.49 -3.67
C HIS A 80 -0.09 8.59 -2.56
N SER A 81 1.12 8.88 -2.07
CA SER A 81 1.72 8.11 -0.98
C SER A 81 0.92 8.28 0.31
N PRO A 82 0.54 7.18 1.00
CA PRO A 82 -0.15 7.26 2.28
C PRO A 82 0.79 7.62 3.43
N MET A 83 2.09 7.38 3.30
CA MET A 83 3.11 7.69 4.31
C MET A 83 3.35 9.20 4.34
N LYS A 84 3.04 9.87 5.46
CA LYS A 84 3.09 11.34 5.59
C LYS A 84 4.05 11.81 6.67
N LEU A 85 4.46 10.95 7.61
CA LEU A 85 5.31 11.31 8.74
C LEU A 85 6.79 11.32 8.35
N GLN A 86 7.21 10.53 7.37
CA GLN A 86 8.57 10.55 6.84
C GLN A 86 8.64 10.10 5.37
N ASP A 87 9.86 10.12 4.82
CA ASP A 87 10.13 9.63 3.47
C ASP A 87 9.64 8.17 3.29
N PRO A 88 8.86 7.86 2.23
CA PRO A 88 8.33 6.53 2.00
C PRO A 88 9.40 5.44 1.90
N MET A 89 10.53 5.73 1.23
CA MET A 89 11.61 4.75 1.11
C MET A 89 12.23 4.42 2.46
N LYS A 90 12.36 5.41 3.34
CA LYS A 90 12.82 5.19 4.72
C LYS A 90 11.86 4.29 5.51
N THR A 91 10.56 4.53 5.42
CA THR A 91 9.55 3.68 6.08
C THR A 91 9.59 2.25 5.54
N VAL A 92 9.62 2.07 4.22
CA VAL A 92 9.62 0.73 3.61
C VAL A 92 10.90 -0.04 3.97
N LYS A 93 12.07 0.60 3.90
CA LYS A 93 13.32 -0.04 4.33
C LYS A 93 13.30 -0.46 5.80
N ALA A 94 12.73 0.37 6.67
CA ALA A 94 12.59 0.02 8.08
C ALA A 94 11.63 -1.16 8.33
N LEU A 95 10.60 -1.31 7.48
CA LEU A 95 9.62 -2.39 7.60
C LEU A 95 10.11 -3.72 7.02
N VAL A 96 10.72 -3.71 5.83
CA VAL A 96 11.04 -4.93 5.09
C VAL A 96 12.54 -5.17 4.86
N GLY A 97 13.41 -4.24 5.28
CA GLY A 97 14.86 -4.36 5.21
C GLY A 97 15.53 -3.50 4.12
N GLU A 98 16.87 -3.46 4.16
CA GLU A 98 17.68 -2.59 3.28
C GLU A 98 17.77 -3.05 1.82
N GLY A 99 17.32 -4.27 1.52
CA GLY A 99 17.30 -4.84 0.16
C GLY A 99 16.27 -4.22 -0.79
N VAL A 100 15.63 -3.13 -0.41
CA VAL A 100 14.59 -2.46 -1.19
C VAL A 100 15.18 -1.39 -2.09
N GLN A 101 14.85 -1.45 -3.37
CA GLN A 101 15.22 -0.44 -4.36
C GLN A 101 13.99 0.27 -4.91
N LYS A 102 14.02 1.60 -4.93
CA LYS A 102 12.95 2.40 -5.53
C LYS A 102 12.85 2.12 -7.03
N ASN A 103 11.63 1.95 -7.52
CA ASN A 103 11.30 1.80 -8.92
C ASN A 103 10.36 2.94 -9.36
N ASP A 104 10.95 3.95 -9.99
CA ASP A 104 10.29 5.20 -10.33
C ASP A 104 9.24 5.05 -11.45
N ARG A 105 8.54 6.17 -11.71
CA ARG A 105 7.46 6.34 -12.70
C ARG A 105 6.14 5.66 -12.32
N CYS A 106 5.07 6.32 -12.73
CA CYS A 106 3.69 5.85 -12.62
C CYS A 106 3.52 4.49 -13.32
N CYS A 107 2.68 3.61 -12.78
CA CYS A 107 2.40 2.32 -13.39
C CYS A 107 1.49 2.39 -14.63
N GLY A 108 0.95 3.56 -15.00
CA GLY A 108 0.12 3.77 -16.19
C GLY A 108 -1.32 3.25 -16.09
N GLU A 109 -1.58 2.27 -15.23
CA GLU A 109 -2.86 1.55 -15.20
C GLU A 109 -3.84 2.05 -14.11
N SER A 110 -3.31 2.56 -13.00
CA SER A 110 -4.10 2.93 -11.81
C SER A 110 -5.06 4.09 -12.03
N GLY A 111 -6.08 4.18 -11.16
CA GLY A 111 -7.00 5.32 -11.14
C GLY A 111 -7.85 5.42 -12.40
N THR A 112 -8.25 4.28 -12.97
CA THR A 112 -8.99 4.12 -14.23
C THR A 112 -8.29 4.63 -15.49
N LEU A 113 -7.02 5.07 -15.39
CA LEU A 113 -6.28 5.64 -16.52
C LEU A 113 -6.13 4.65 -17.68
N GLY A 114 -5.82 3.38 -17.39
CA GLY A 114 -5.66 2.34 -18.40
C GLY A 114 -6.92 2.09 -19.24
N VAL A 115 -8.11 2.30 -18.66
CA VAL A 115 -9.40 2.09 -19.34
C VAL A 115 -9.91 3.37 -19.99
N THR A 116 -9.71 4.53 -19.35
CA THR A 116 -10.27 5.82 -19.80
C THR A 116 -9.41 6.50 -20.86
N ARG A 117 -8.08 6.31 -20.82
CA ARG A 117 -7.11 6.91 -21.74
C ARG A 117 -6.02 5.90 -22.14
N PRO A 118 -6.38 4.82 -22.87
CA PRO A 118 -5.42 3.81 -23.32
C PRO A 118 -4.32 4.40 -24.23
N ASP A 119 -4.63 5.47 -24.95
CA ASP A 119 -3.70 6.24 -25.79
C ASP A 119 -2.53 6.83 -24.99
N ILE A 120 -2.79 7.28 -23.76
CA ILE A 120 -1.77 7.80 -22.84
C ILE A 120 -1.16 6.67 -22.00
N SER A 121 -2.00 5.77 -21.46
CA SER A 121 -1.56 4.69 -20.58
C SER A 121 -0.45 3.85 -21.21
N THR A 122 -0.59 3.52 -22.49
CA THR A 122 0.39 2.69 -23.22
C THR A 122 1.79 3.30 -23.21
N GLN A 123 1.92 4.62 -23.36
CA GLN A 123 3.22 5.30 -23.34
C GLN A 123 3.83 5.32 -21.92
N ILE A 124 3.00 5.55 -20.91
CA ILE A 124 3.44 5.50 -19.50
C ILE A 124 3.88 4.08 -19.16
N ARG A 125 3.14 3.08 -19.63
CA ARG A 125 3.45 1.67 -19.44
C ARG A 125 4.80 1.31 -20.03
N PHE A 126 5.10 1.74 -21.26
CA PHE A 126 6.41 1.50 -21.87
C PHE A 126 7.55 2.05 -21.01
N ARG A 127 7.41 3.30 -20.54
CA ARG A 127 8.40 3.90 -19.63
C ARG A 127 8.52 3.14 -18.31
N LYS A 128 7.41 2.66 -17.76
CA LYS A 128 7.43 1.89 -16.52
C LYS A 128 8.15 0.56 -16.69
N GLU A 129 7.91 -0.12 -17.80
CA GLU A 129 8.56 -1.38 -18.15
C GLU A 129 10.09 -1.22 -18.24
N GLU A 130 10.57 -0.15 -18.87
CA GLU A 130 12.00 0.17 -18.90
C GLU A 130 12.59 0.34 -17.50
N GLU A 131 11.87 1.06 -16.61
CA GLU A 131 12.30 1.22 -15.23
C GLU A 131 12.27 -0.09 -14.44
N LEU A 132 11.27 -0.95 -14.67
CA LEU A 132 11.20 -2.29 -14.06
C LEU A 132 12.40 -3.15 -14.46
N LYS A 133 12.76 -3.18 -15.74
CA LYS A 133 13.93 -3.92 -16.24
C LYS A 133 15.24 -3.37 -15.67
N LYS A 134 15.37 -2.04 -15.52
CA LYS A 134 16.53 -1.42 -14.85
C LYS A 134 16.60 -1.80 -13.38
N GLY A 135 15.46 -1.77 -12.68
CA GLY A 135 15.36 -2.17 -11.29
C GLY A 135 15.72 -3.66 -11.10
N GLU A 136 15.19 -4.53 -11.95
CA GLU A 136 15.51 -5.96 -11.98
C GLU A 136 17.03 -6.17 -12.11
N ALA A 137 17.65 -5.55 -13.12
CA ALA A 137 19.08 -5.68 -13.36
C ALA A 137 19.92 -5.21 -12.16
N ALA A 138 19.54 -4.10 -11.52
CA ALA A 138 20.22 -3.56 -10.35
C ALA A 138 20.08 -4.46 -9.11
N LEU A 139 18.89 -5.02 -8.87
CA LEU A 139 18.68 -5.98 -7.77
C LEU A 139 19.51 -7.25 -7.97
N ARG A 140 19.59 -7.79 -9.19
CA ARG A 140 20.41 -8.97 -9.48
C ARG A 140 21.91 -8.65 -9.37
N ALA A 141 22.36 -7.51 -9.88
CA ALA A 141 23.76 -7.09 -9.79
C ALA A 141 24.22 -6.87 -8.34
N SER A 142 23.32 -6.46 -7.45
CA SER A 142 23.61 -6.30 -6.01
C SER A 142 23.57 -7.62 -5.22
N GLY A 143 23.26 -8.75 -5.87
CA GLY A 143 23.13 -10.06 -5.22
C GLY A 143 21.91 -10.18 -4.30
N LYS A 144 20.96 -9.24 -4.39
CA LYS A 144 19.72 -9.24 -3.59
C LYS A 144 18.58 -10.00 -4.24
N ALA A 145 18.70 -10.30 -5.53
CA ALA A 145 17.82 -11.22 -6.25
C ALA A 145 18.66 -12.35 -6.88
N PRO A 146 18.11 -13.57 -7.04
CA PRO A 146 18.81 -14.65 -7.73
C PRO A 146 19.14 -14.25 -9.19
N ALA A 147 20.11 -14.90 -9.83
CA ALA A 147 20.44 -14.60 -11.23
C ALA A 147 19.26 -14.87 -12.19
N GLN A 148 18.45 -15.88 -11.86
CA GLN A 148 17.23 -16.25 -12.56
C GLN A 148 16.15 -16.58 -11.51
N GLY A 149 14.94 -16.08 -11.71
CA GLY A 149 13.82 -16.22 -10.77
C GLY A 149 13.04 -14.94 -10.59
N ASP A 150 11.89 -15.04 -9.94
CA ASP A 150 10.92 -13.97 -9.83
C ASP A 150 11.44 -12.80 -8.99
N VAL A 151 10.99 -11.58 -9.34
CA VAL A 151 11.29 -10.36 -8.60
C VAL A 151 9.98 -9.78 -8.10
N LYS A 152 9.96 -9.41 -6.82
CA LYS A 152 8.77 -8.82 -6.21
C LYS A 152 8.86 -7.30 -6.21
N ILE A 153 7.76 -6.65 -6.60
CA ILE A 153 7.56 -5.20 -6.45
C ILE A 153 6.48 -4.93 -5.41
N LEU A 154 6.84 -4.16 -4.40
CA LEU A 154 5.96 -3.77 -3.32
C LEU A 154 5.37 -2.39 -3.58
N THR A 155 4.13 -2.17 -3.15
CA THR A 155 3.50 -0.85 -3.15
C THR A 155 2.59 -0.66 -1.93
N SER A 156 2.26 0.59 -1.64
CA SER A 156 1.33 1.00 -0.58
C SER A 156 -0.03 1.46 -1.13
N CYS A 157 -0.32 1.23 -2.42
CA CYS A 157 -1.56 1.63 -3.08
C CYS A 157 -2.29 0.44 -3.73
N PRO A 158 -3.55 0.16 -3.35
CA PRO A 158 -4.33 -0.94 -3.95
C PRO A 158 -4.54 -0.80 -5.47
N SER A 159 -4.73 0.43 -5.97
CA SER A 159 -4.87 0.66 -7.41
C SER A 159 -3.55 0.48 -8.16
N CYS A 160 -2.41 0.79 -7.53
CA CYS A 160 -1.09 0.53 -8.11
C CYS A 160 -0.78 -0.96 -8.10
N LEU A 161 -1.17 -1.69 -7.06
CA LEU A 161 -1.05 -3.15 -7.03
C LEU A 161 -1.72 -3.77 -8.26
N GLN A 162 -3.00 -3.45 -8.51
CA GLN A 162 -3.72 -3.96 -9.68
C GLN A 162 -3.01 -3.62 -11.01
N GLY A 163 -2.49 -2.40 -11.13
CA GLY A 163 -1.78 -1.96 -12.32
C GLY A 163 -0.44 -2.67 -12.52
N LEU A 164 0.35 -2.80 -11.46
CA LEU A 164 1.65 -3.46 -11.45
C LEU A 164 1.52 -4.97 -11.74
N SER A 165 0.44 -5.62 -11.29
CA SER A 165 0.17 -7.02 -11.62
C SER A 165 0.07 -7.29 -13.13
N ARG A 166 -0.18 -6.26 -13.96
CA ARG A 166 -0.25 -6.39 -15.43
C ARG A 166 1.12 -6.42 -16.12
N TYR A 167 2.22 -6.23 -15.37
CA TYR A 167 3.60 -6.32 -15.85
C TYR A 167 4.22 -7.70 -15.58
N GLY A 168 3.44 -8.68 -15.14
CA GLY A 168 3.94 -9.98 -14.66
C GLY A 168 4.92 -10.67 -15.60
N ASN A 169 4.74 -10.55 -16.92
CA ASN A 169 5.57 -11.23 -17.93
C ASN A 169 6.65 -10.34 -18.57
N ASP A 170 6.87 -9.13 -18.04
CA ASP A 170 7.67 -8.13 -18.74
C ASP A 170 9.14 -8.07 -18.28
N LEU A 171 9.51 -8.88 -17.29
CA LEU A 171 10.89 -8.98 -16.84
C LEU A 171 11.70 -9.91 -17.75
N ASN A 172 13.02 -9.76 -17.71
CA ASN A 172 13.90 -10.53 -18.58
C ASN A 172 14.21 -11.93 -18.01
N ASN A 173 14.19 -12.10 -16.68
CA ASN A 173 14.66 -13.35 -16.04
C ASN A 173 13.70 -13.89 -14.96
N GLY A 174 12.39 -13.85 -15.20
CA GLY A 174 11.37 -14.36 -14.29
C GLY A 174 10.07 -13.57 -14.41
N LEU A 175 9.12 -13.80 -13.49
CA LEU A 175 7.91 -13.00 -13.38
C LEU A 175 8.12 -11.79 -12.45
N LEU A 176 7.37 -10.72 -12.71
CA LEU A 176 7.16 -9.65 -11.75
C LEU A 176 5.98 -10.02 -10.84
N GLU A 177 6.26 -10.21 -9.55
CA GLU A 177 5.21 -10.37 -8.55
C GLU A 177 4.89 -9.01 -7.93
N ALA A 178 3.70 -8.48 -8.17
CA ALA A 178 3.25 -7.28 -7.48
C ALA A 178 2.55 -7.65 -6.17
N ASP A 179 2.95 -7.04 -5.06
CA ASP A 179 2.30 -7.24 -3.76
C ASP A 179 2.16 -5.94 -2.98
N TYR A 180 1.28 -5.95 -1.99
CA TYR A 180 1.08 -4.87 -1.05
C TYR A 180 2.00 -5.08 0.15
N ILE A 181 2.68 -4.02 0.63
CA ILE A 181 3.72 -4.18 1.67
C ILE A 181 3.19 -4.92 2.91
N VAL A 182 2.02 -4.54 3.41
CA VAL A 182 1.41 -5.18 4.60
C VAL A 182 1.04 -6.64 4.34
N VAL A 183 0.66 -7.01 3.11
CA VAL A 183 0.33 -8.39 2.75
C VAL A 183 1.58 -9.25 2.71
N GLU A 184 2.66 -8.74 2.11
CA GLU A 184 3.97 -9.41 2.13
C GLU A 184 4.44 -9.60 3.57
N MET A 185 4.30 -8.56 4.40
CA MET A 185 4.66 -8.65 5.81
C MET A 185 3.82 -9.67 6.58
N ALA A 186 2.49 -9.65 6.39
CA ALA A 186 1.59 -10.59 7.03
C ALA A 186 1.94 -12.04 6.67
N ARG A 187 2.21 -12.32 5.39
CA ARG A 187 2.62 -13.66 4.93
C ARG A 187 3.92 -14.11 5.58
N LYS A 188 4.91 -13.22 5.71
CA LYS A 188 6.21 -13.53 6.32
C LYS A 188 6.15 -13.70 7.84
N ILE A 189 5.30 -12.93 8.53
CA ILE A 189 5.19 -12.94 9.99
C ILE A 189 4.22 -14.03 10.47
N LEU A 190 3.06 -14.17 9.82
CA LEU A 190 1.96 -15.01 10.23
C LEU A 190 1.90 -16.34 9.44
N GLY A 191 2.66 -16.47 8.36
CA GLY A 191 2.70 -17.66 7.50
C GLY A 191 1.74 -17.60 6.31
N GLU A 192 1.80 -18.60 5.43
CA GLU A 192 1.02 -18.63 4.17
C GLU A 192 -0.51 -18.70 4.40
N GLN A 193 -0.95 -19.21 5.57
CA GLN A 193 -2.37 -19.33 5.92
C GLN A 193 -2.93 -18.09 6.62
N TRP A 194 -2.17 -16.98 6.68
CA TRP A 194 -2.58 -15.77 7.40
C TRP A 194 -3.98 -15.26 6.98
N LEU A 195 -4.29 -15.29 5.69
CA LEU A 195 -5.55 -14.75 5.15
C LEU A 195 -6.76 -15.61 5.53
N PRO A 196 -6.81 -16.92 5.21
CA PRO A 196 -7.96 -17.75 5.60
C PRO A 196 -8.15 -17.80 7.11
N GLU A 197 -7.07 -17.85 7.89
CA GLU A 197 -7.14 -17.81 9.36
C GLU A 197 -7.70 -16.47 9.86
N TYR A 198 -7.20 -15.35 9.35
CA TYR A 198 -7.70 -14.02 9.68
C TYR A 198 -9.19 -13.89 9.36
N VAL A 199 -9.63 -14.32 8.16
CA VAL A 199 -11.04 -14.26 7.75
C VAL A 199 -11.94 -15.12 8.65
N ALA A 200 -11.48 -16.32 9.02
CA ALA A 200 -12.23 -17.20 9.91
C ALA A 200 -12.43 -16.55 11.29
N VAL A 201 -11.36 -15.98 11.87
CA VAL A 201 -11.43 -15.28 13.16
C VAL A 201 -12.31 -14.02 13.09
N ALA A 202 -12.16 -13.21 12.05
CA ALA A 202 -12.96 -12.00 11.88
C ALA A 202 -14.46 -12.32 11.76
N ASN A 203 -14.82 -13.37 11.03
CA ASN A 203 -16.22 -13.80 10.91
C ASN A 203 -16.78 -14.44 12.19
N ALA A 204 -15.92 -14.99 13.06
CA ALA A 204 -16.30 -15.58 14.34
C ALA A 204 -16.53 -14.51 15.44
N GLY A 205 -17.21 -13.41 15.10
CA GLY A 205 -17.59 -12.35 16.06
C GLY A 205 -16.64 -11.15 16.14
N GLY A 206 -15.66 -11.04 15.24
CA GLY A 206 -14.73 -9.89 15.19
C GLY A 206 -15.26 -8.65 14.45
N ILE A 207 -16.45 -8.74 13.83
CA ILE A 207 -17.04 -7.65 13.02
C ILE A 207 -18.24 -7.04 13.74
N GLU A 208 -18.10 -5.78 14.14
CA GLU A 208 -19.21 -4.93 14.62
C GLU A 208 -19.72 -4.05 13.48
N ARG A 209 -21.04 -4.05 13.23
CA ARG A 209 -21.68 -3.22 12.19
C ARG A 209 -22.37 -2.02 12.83
N VAL A 210 -21.89 -0.83 12.51
CA VAL A 210 -22.25 0.41 13.21
C VAL A 210 -23.24 1.27 12.40
N LEU A 211 -23.10 1.29 11.07
CA LEU A 211 -24.05 1.95 10.16
C LEU A 211 -24.51 0.94 9.11
N VAL A 212 -25.83 0.88 8.88
CA VAL A 212 -26.49 0.07 7.84
C VAL A 212 -27.18 1.02 6.87
#